data_AF-A0A2E3IUN2-F1
#
_entry.id   AF-A0A2E3IUN2-F1
#
_cell.length_a   1.000
_cell.length_b   1.000
_cell.length_c   1.000
_cell.angle_alpha   90.00
_cell.angle_beta   90.00
_cell.angle_gamma   90.00
#
_symmetry.space_group_name_H-M   'P 1'
#
loop_
_entity.id
_entity.type
_entity.pdbx_description
1 polymer ?
#
loop_
_entity_poly.entity_id
_entity_poly.type
_entity_poly.pdbx_seq_one_letter_code
_entity_poly.pdbx_strand_id
1 'polypeptide(L)'
;MVQSEQIICKVAFWYFRRMALMFLLLTGGGAWFYYDGLINWPNKNKIYLAKVAFEAGSEKRQWDDFTREIEKYDTVLSEEDLELIKNVFQDGKIPMQWAEYEISNEGKRGLANIELNKLKEAFLSGKRLDLSWEDFARNNEYPLTKDESLESQVGVEKFESLYNAFESSKAKRKWSLYGTLSGKKGWSDSEPKYHNSSEILAQIIIGSILLLSALYVLVLTLINRGRSIGSDEVSFTTEKGLVIDFKTINKIDTRKWNKKGLAYVFYVNEKGLPSKTVIDDLKYKGADEILERIKNEFTGELVENIPDVLTED
;
A
#
# COMPACT_ATOMS: atom_id res chain seq x y z
N MET A 1 34.41 56.13 -2.05
CA MET A 1 33.89 55.07 -1.18
C MET A 1 33.43 53.95 -2.09
N VAL A 2 34.29 52.98 -2.34
CA VAL A 2 33.94 51.79 -3.14
C VAL A 2 33.00 50.99 -2.24
N GLN A 3 31.75 50.88 -2.64
CA GLN A 3 30.78 50.04 -1.95
C GLN A 3 31.25 48.61 -2.20
N SER A 4 31.85 47.99 -1.19
CA SER A 4 32.34 46.61 -1.30
C SER A 4 31.18 45.71 -1.75
N GLU A 5 31.42 44.89 -2.77
CA GLU A 5 30.37 44.11 -3.41
C GLU A 5 29.95 42.97 -2.47
N GLN A 6 28.90 43.22 -1.69
CA GLN A 6 28.33 42.27 -0.75
C GLN A 6 27.59 41.16 -1.53
N ILE A 7 28.08 39.92 -1.42
CA ILE A 7 27.39 38.76 -1.98
C ILE A 7 26.34 38.29 -0.97
N ILE A 8 25.08 38.15 -1.40
CA ILE A 8 23.98 37.64 -0.56
C ILE A 8 23.29 36.49 -1.29
N CYS A 9 23.42 35.28 -0.76
CA CYS A 9 22.80 34.08 -1.30
C CYS A 9 21.54 33.75 -0.51
N LYS A 10 20.38 33.83 -1.15
CA LYS A 10 19.09 33.44 -0.58
C LYS A 10 18.85 31.94 -0.75
N VAL A 11 18.00 31.37 0.12
CA VAL A 11 17.54 29.99 -0.08
C VAL A 11 16.88 29.86 -1.44
N ALA A 12 17.31 28.86 -2.18
CA ALA A 12 16.95 28.69 -3.57
C ALA A 12 15.52 28.17 -3.75
N PHE A 13 14.88 28.51 -4.88
CA PHE A 13 13.52 28.05 -5.16
C PHE A 13 13.41 26.51 -5.26
N TRP A 14 14.43 25.83 -5.79
CA TRP A 14 14.44 24.37 -5.90
C TRP A 14 14.50 23.66 -4.53
N TYR A 15 15.02 24.32 -3.50
CA TYR A 15 14.92 23.82 -2.12
C TYR A 15 13.45 23.72 -1.69
N PHE A 16 12.66 24.77 -1.89
CA PHE A 16 11.23 24.76 -1.54
C PHE A 16 10.42 23.75 -2.35
N ARG A 17 10.74 23.56 -3.63
CA ARG A 17 10.11 22.50 -4.45
C ARG A 17 10.36 21.10 -3.89
N ARG A 18 11.59 20.81 -3.46
CA ARG A 18 11.93 19.51 -2.85
C ARG A 18 11.22 19.31 -1.52
N MET A 19 11.18 20.34 -0.68
CA MET A 19 10.45 20.27 0.59
C MET A 19 8.94 20.10 0.40
N ALA A 20 8.35 20.77 -0.59
CA ALA A 20 6.94 20.59 -0.94
C ALA A 20 6.65 19.15 -1.39
N LEU A 21 7.53 18.57 -2.23
CA LEU A 21 7.41 17.17 -2.65
C LEU A 21 7.50 16.21 -1.45
N MET A 22 8.49 16.40 -0.57
CA MET A 22 8.65 15.59 0.65
C MET A 22 7.43 15.71 1.56
N PHE A 23 6.91 16.93 1.77
CA PHE A 23 5.71 17.16 2.55
C PHE A 23 4.52 16.38 1.97
N LEU A 24 4.25 16.51 0.67
CA LEU A 24 3.14 15.81 0.02
C LEU A 24 3.27 14.29 0.12
N LEU A 25 4.48 13.74 -0.09
CA LEU A 25 4.74 12.31 0.02
C LEU A 25 4.45 11.80 1.45
N LEU A 26 4.97 12.50 2.46
CA LEU A 26 4.81 12.12 3.86
C LEU A 26 3.36 12.27 4.33
N THR A 27 2.66 13.34 3.93
CA THR A 27 1.25 13.54 4.24
C THR A 27 0.37 12.50 3.55
N GLY A 28 0.59 12.23 2.25
CA GLY A 28 -0.14 11.23 1.51
C GLY A 28 0.06 9.82 2.06
N GLY A 29 1.32 9.45 2.35
CA GLY A 29 1.64 8.18 3.01
C GLY A 29 1.00 8.09 4.40
N GLY A 30 1.15 9.11 5.24
CA GLY A 30 0.55 9.12 6.57
C GLY A 30 -0.97 8.97 6.55
N ALA A 31 -1.65 9.68 5.66
CA ALA A 31 -3.10 9.56 5.46
C ALA A 31 -3.50 8.17 4.96
N TRP A 32 -2.73 7.56 4.05
CA TRP A 32 -2.96 6.19 3.58
C TRP A 32 -2.92 5.18 4.73
N PHE A 33 -1.86 5.24 5.55
CA PHE A 33 -1.70 4.33 6.70
C PHE A 33 -2.81 4.52 7.74
N TYR A 34 -3.27 5.75 7.98
CA TYR A 34 -4.45 5.98 8.83
C TYR A 34 -5.74 5.46 8.22
N TYR A 35 -5.97 5.64 6.93
CA TYR A 35 -7.13 5.05 6.27
C TYR A 35 -7.12 3.52 6.42
N ASP A 36 -5.95 2.89 6.26
CA ASP A 36 -5.82 1.45 6.43
C ASP A 36 -6.10 1.00 7.87
N GLY A 37 -5.50 1.66 8.87
CA GLY A 37 -5.69 1.32 10.28
C GLY A 37 -7.10 1.63 10.82
N LEU A 38 -7.70 2.74 10.43
CA LEU A 38 -8.98 3.21 11.02
C LEU A 38 -10.21 2.70 10.28
N ILE A 39 -10.10 2.43 8.98
CA ILE A 39 -11.26 2.16 8.12
C ILE A 39 -11.10 0.84 7.37
N ASN A 40 -10.04 0.69 6.58
CA ASN A 40 -9.93 -0.43 5.65
C ASN A 40 -9.80 -1.77 6.38
N TRP A 41 -8.85 -1.90 7.30
CA TRP A 41 -8.57 -3.16 7.98
C TRP A 41 -9.68 -3.58 8.94
N PRO A 42 -10.28 -2.68 9.75
CA PRO A 42 -11.50 -3.01 10.49
C PRO A 42 -12.62 -3.53 9.59
N ASN A 43 -12.86 -2.91 8.42
CA ASN A 43 -13.85 -3.40 7.48
C ASN A 43 -13.47 -4.77 6.90
N LYS A 44 -12.20 -5.03 6.60
CA LYS A 44 -11.72 -6.36 6.16
C LYS A 44 -11.96 -7.43 7.21
N ASN A 45 -11.79 -7.11 8.50
CA ASN A 45 -12.08 -8.05 9.58
C ASN A 45 -13.56 -8.43 9.62
N LYS A 46 -14.48 -7.48 9.38
CA LYS A 46 -15.92 -7.79 9.27
C LYS A 46 -16.21 -8.75 8.12
N ILE A 47 -15.56 -8.55 6.96
CA ILE A 47 -15.67 -9.45 5.81
C ILE A 47 -15.12 -10.83 6.15
N TYR A 48 -13.96 -10.89 6.82
CA TYR A 48 -13.38 -12.14 7.30
C TYR A 48 -14.35 -12.89 8.22
N LEU A 49 -14.95 -12.22 9.21
CA LEU A 49 -15.91 -12.85 10.12
C LEU A 49 -17.17 -13.34 9.40
N ALA A 50 -17.67 -12.58 8.42
CA ALA A 50 -18.76 -13.03 7.57
C ALA A 50 -18.38 -14.30 6.77
N LYS A 51 -17.15 -14.38 6.26
CA LYS A 51 -16.63 -15.57 5.57
C LYS A 51 -16.55 -16.79 6.49
N VAL A 52 -16.02 -16.62 7.72
CA VAL A 52 -15.98 -17.71 8.71
C VAL A 52 -17.40 -18.15 9.09
N ALA A 53 -18.35 -17.21 9.23
CA ALA A 53 -19.75 -17.51 9.50
C ALA A 53 -20.40 -18.32 8.38
N PHE A 54 -20.14 -17.93 7.12
CA PHE A 54 -20.60 -18.65 5.94
C PHE A 54 -20.08 -20.09 5.91
N GLU A 55 -18.78 -20.27 6.17
CA GLU A 55 -18.13 -21.59 6.22
C GLU A 55 -18.69 -22.45 7.36
N ALA A 56 -18.87 -21.88 8.55
CA ALA A 56 -19.50 -22.57 9.69
C ALA A 56 -20.94 -23.00 9.39
N GLY A 57 -21.70 -22.16 8.67
CA GLY A 57 -23.03 -22.49 8.16
C GLY A 57 -22.98 -23.68 7.18
N SER A 58 -22.02 -23.67 6.25
CA SER A 58 -21.83 -24.76 5.26
C SER A 58 -21.45 -26.10 5.89
N GLU A 59 -20.84 -26.06 7.07
CA GLU A 59 -20.51 -27.23 7.89
C GLU A 59 -21.66 -27.65 8.80
N LYS A 60 -22.80 -26.97 8.74
CA LYS A 60 -23.99 -27.22 9.55
C LYS A 60 -23.71 -27.12 11.06
N ARG A 61 -22.77 -26.26 11.46
CA ARG A 61 -22.53 -25.97 12.89
C ARG A 61 -23.76 -25.30 13.52
N GLN A 62 -23.81 -25.30 14.86
CA GLN A 62 -24.81 -24.53 15.60
C GLN A 62 -24.35 -23.07 15.76
N TRP A 63 -25.31 -22.14 15.72
CA TRP A 63 -25.03 -20.70 15.80
C TRP A 63 -24.42 -20.31 17.16
N ASP A 64 -24.88 -20.92 18.24
CA ASP A 64 -24.43 -20.60 19.60
C ASP A 64 -22.96 -20.99 19.81
N ASP A 65 -22.52 -22.09 19.20
CA ASP A 65 -21.11 -22.51 19.27
C ASP A 65 -20.21 -21.58 18.44
N PHE A 66 -20.69 -21.14 17.28
CA PHE A 66 -19.99 -20.17 16.44
C PHE A 66 -19.88 -18.79 17.12
N THR A 67 -20.92 -18.35 17.83
CA THR A 67 -20.91 -17.03 18.50
C THR A 67 -19.79 -16.94 19.54
N ARG A 68 -19.53 -18.02 20.30
CA ARG A 68 -18.39 -18.07 21.25
C ARG A 68 -17.02 -18.08 20.55
N GLU A 69 -16.96 -18.49 19.30
CA GLU A 69 -15.72 -18.46 18.51
C GLU A 69 -15.40 -17.03 18.05
N ILE A 70 -16.42 -16.29 17.59
CA ILE A 70 -16.22 -14.91 17.09
C ILE A 70 -15.83 -13.94 18.21
N GLU A 71 -16.23 -14.20 19.46
CA GLU A 71 -15.82 -13.42 20.65
C GLU A 71 -14.30 -13.42 20.87
N LYS A 72 -13.56 -14.37 20.28
CA LYS A 72 -12.09 -14.42 20.36
C LYS A 72 -11.42 -13.39 19.46
N TYR A 73 -12.14 -12.86 18.48
CA TYR A 73 -11.61 -11.86 17.57
C TYR A 73 -11.81 -10.48 18.15
N ASP A 74 -10.74 -9.70 18.20
CA ASP A 74 -10.77 -8.30 18.65
C ASP A 74 -11.29 -7.39 17.52
N THR A 75 -12.55 -7.61 17.14
CA THR A 75 -13.25 -6.85 16.11
C THR A 75 -14.49 -6.22 16.71
N VAL A 76 -14.59 -4.89 16.57
CA VAL A 76 -15.78 -4.16 17.00
C VAL A 76 -16.89 -4.38 15.97
N LEU A 77 -17.96 -5.03 16.41
CA LEU A 77 -19.15 -5.31 15.61
C LEU A 77 -20.32 -4.47 16.12
N SER A 78 -21.04 -3.81 15.21
CA SER A 78 -22.34 -3.23 15.53
C SER A 78 -23.43 -4.31 15.55
N GLU A 79 -24.61 -3.97 16.08
CA GLU A 79 -25.80 -4.84 15.98
C GLU A 79 -26.13 -5.20 14.53
N GLU A 80 -26.00 -4.24 13.60
CA GLU A 80 -26.20 -4.47 12.17
C GLU A 80 -25.16 -5.45 11.59
N ASP A 81 -23.90 -5.37 12.04
CA ASP A 81 -22.86 -6.32 11.62
C ASP A 81 -23.18 -7.73 12.12
N LEU A 82 -23.66 -7.87 13.36
CA LEU A 82 -24.04 -9.17 13.94
C LEU A 82 -25.23 -9.79 13.21
N GLU A 83 -26.26 -8.99 12.89
CA GLU A 83 -27.41 -9.45 12.11
C GLU A 83 -26.97 -9.90 10.70
N LEU A 84 -26.09 -9.13 10.07
CA LEU A 84 -25.52 -9.50 8.77
C LEU A 84 -24.77 -10.84 8.86
N ILE A 85 -23.88 -11.01 9.85
CA ILE A 85 -23.12 -12.25 10.05
C ILE A 85 -24.06 -13.44 10.29
N LYS A 86 -25.15 -13.24 11.04
CA LYS A 86 -26.17 -14.26 11.28
C LYS A 86 -26.88 -14.67 9.99
N ASN A 87 -27.24 -13.71 9.14
CA ASN A 87 -27.86 -13.98 7.84
C ASN A 87 -26.91 -14.75 6.93
N VAL A 88 -25.63 -14.34 6.88
CA VAL A 88 -24.59 -15.03 6.11
C VAL A 88 -24.38 -16.47 6.59
N PHE A 89 -24.43 -16.71 7.90
CA PHE A 89 -24.37 -18.05 8.47
C PHE A 89 -25.54 -18.93 8.02
N GLN A 90 -26.77 -18.40 7.98
CA GLN A 90 -27.92 -19.16 7.47
C GLN A 90 -27.79 -19.40 5.97
N ASP A 91 -27.32 -18.41 5.20
CA ASP A 91 -27.05 -18.54 3.78
C ASP A 91 -26.05 -19.66 3.50
N GLY A 92 -25.00 -19.79 4.32
CA GLY A 92 -23.99 -20.85 4.21
C GLY A 92 -24.57 -22.26 4.35
N LYS A 93 -25.67 -22.46 5.09
CA LYS A 93 -26.33 -23.77 5.27
C LYS A 93 -27.01 -24.28 4.00
N ILE A 94 -27.39 -23.35 3.13
CA ILE A 94 -28.10 -23.68 1.90
C ILE A 94 -27.08 -24.29 0.92
N PRO A 95 -27.42 -25.36 0.18
CA PRO A 95 -26.55 -25.86 -0.88
C PRO A 95 -26.41 -24.84 -2.02
N MET A 96 -25.55 -25.14 -2.98
CA MET A 96 -25.31 -24.28 -4.15
C MET A 96 -26.61 -23.77 -4.81
N GLN A 97 -26.62 -22.49 -5.17
CA GLN A 97 -27.71 -21.87 -5.91
C GLN A 97 -27.42 -21.82 -7.41
N TRP A 98 -28.47 -21.80 -8.23
CA TRP A 98 -28.34 -21.75 -9.69
C TRP A 98 -27.48 -20.56 -10.14
N ALA A 99 -27.74 -19.37 -9.58
CA ALA A 99 -27.00 -18.16 -9.92
C ALA A 99 -25.49 -18.28 -9.60
N GLU A 100 -25.12 -19.06 -8.56
CA GLU A 100 -23.72 -19.31 -8.22
C GLU A 100 -23.08 -20.30 -9.20
N TYR A 101 -23.84 -21.34 -9.59
CA TYR A 101 -23.39 -22.30 -10.58
C TYR A 101 -23.14 -21.62 -11.93
N GLU A 102 -24.06 -20.76 -12.37
CA GLU A 102 -23.97 -20.02 -13.64
C GLU A 102 -22.65 -19.24 -13.80
N ILE A 103 -22.17 -18.64 -12.71
CA ILE A 103 -20.91 -17.86 -12.72
C ILE A 103 -19.67 -18.69 -12.36
N SER A 104 -19.84 -19.96 -11.97
CA SER A 104 -18.74 -20.87 -11.65
C SER A 104 -18.02 -21.34 -12.93
N ASN A 105 -16.84 -21.93 -12.77
CA ASN A 105 -16.10 -22.47 -13.91
C ASN A 105 -16.86 -23.63 -14.57
N GLU A 106 -17.52 -24.47 -13.75
CA GLU A 106 -18.32 -25.60 -14.18
C GLU A 106 -19.58 -25.13 -14.93
N GLY A 107 -20.31 -24.12 -14.42
CA GLY A 107 -21.48 -23.60 -15.12
C GLY A 107 -21.15 -22.87 -16.42
N LYS A 108 -20.06 -22.09 -16.45
CA LYS A 108 -19.58 -21.46 -17.71
C LYS A 108 -19.23 -22.49 -18.78
N ARG A 109 -18.58 -23.58 -18.40
CA ARG A 109 -18.30 -24.71 -19.31
C ARG A 109 -19.59 -25.39 -19.76
N GLY A 110 -20.52 -25.63 -18.84
CA GLY A 110 -21.82 -26.23 -19.15
C GLY A 110 -22.62 -25.40 -20.16
N LEU A 111 -22.67 -24.09 -19.97
CA LEU A 111 -23.38 -23.15 -20.87
C LEU A 111 -22.74 -23.03 -22.25
N ALA A 112 -21.45 -23.35 -22.39
CA ALA A 112 -20.80 -23.41 -23.70
C ALA A 112 -21.23 -24.65 -24.51
N ASN A 113 -21.61 -25.72 -23.82
CA ASN A 113 -21.85 -27.04 -24.42
C ASN A 113 -23.36 -27.37 -24.54
N ILE A 114 -24.20 -26.76 -23.71
CA ILE A 114 -25.62 -27.11 -23.54
C ILE A 114 -26.48 -25.87 -23.40
N GLU A 115 -27.71 -25.95 -23.94
CA GLU A 115 -28.75 -24.94 -23.76
C GLU A 115 -29.06 -24.69 -22.27
N LEU A 116 -29.16 -23.41 -21.90
CA LEU A 116 -29.44 -22.93 -20.55
C LEU A 116 -30.56 -23.70 -19.85
N ASN A 117 -31.68 -23.95 -20.54
CA ASN A 117 -32.85 -24.60 -19.95
C ASN A 117 -32.57 -26.03 -19.50
N LYS A 118 -31.86 -26.82 -20.31
CA LYS A 118 -31.52 -28.22 -19.98
C LYS A 118 -30.53 -28.29 -18.82
N LEU A 119 -29.56 -27.36 -18.80
CA LEU A 119 -28.57 -27.28 -17.73
C LEU A 119 -29.22 -26.86 -16.40
N LYS A 120 -30.15 -25.89 -16.47
CA LYS A 120 -30.93 -25.44 -15.31
C LYS A 120 -31.87 -26.52 -14.79
N GLU A 121 -32.51 -27.26 -15.69
CA GLU A 121 -33.34 -28.41 -15.32
C GLU A 121 -32.53 -29.51 -14.62
N ALA A 122 -31.34 -29.85 -15.13
CA ALA A 122 -30.45 -30.81 -14.49
C ALA A 122 -30.04 -30.34 -13.07
N PHE A 123 -29.65 -29.07 -12.92
CA PHE A 123 -29.30 -28.50 -11.62
C PHE A 123 -30.48 -28.48 -10.63
N LEU A 124 -31.67 -28.07 -11.07
CA LEU A 124 -32.86 -28.04 -10.21
C LEU A 124 -33.31 -29.44 -9.83
N SER A 125 -33.20 -30.40 -10.75
CA SER A 125 -33.47 -31.82 -10.50
C SER A 125 -32.53 -32.40 -9.44
N GLY A 126 -31.24 -32.05 -9.49
CA GLY A 126 -30.26 -32.50 -8.51
C GLY A 126 -30.51 -32.00 -7.08
N LYS A 127 -31.32 -30.94 -6.86
CA LYS A 127 -31.70 -30.49 -5.51
C LYS A 127 -32.66 -31.45 -4.81
N ARG A 128 -33.33 -32.32 -5.55
CA ARG A 128 -34.24 -33.31 -5.00
C ARG A 128 -33.44 -34.41 -4.31
N LEU A 129 -33.67 -34.60 -3.01
CA LEU A 129 -32.96 -35.61 -2.21
C LEU A 129 -33.32 -37.05 -2.60
N ASP A 130 -34.49 -37.25 -3.19
CA ASP A 130 -35.04 -38.54 -3.63
C ASP A 130 -34.61 -38.95 -5.04
N LEU A 131 -33.94 -38.08 -5.79
CA LEU A 131 -33.61 -38.31 -7.19
C LEU A 131 -32.11 -38.58 -7.36
N SER A 132 -31.78 -39.76 -7.89
CA SER A 132 -30.41 -40.09 -8.31
C SER A 132 -30.10 -39.52 -9.70
N TRP A 133 -28.81 -39.42 -10.03
CA TRP A 133 -28.40 -39.04 -11.39
C TRP A 133 -28.92 -40.06 -12.40
N GLU A 134 -28.84 -41.34 -12.06
CA GLU A 134 -29.26 -42.45 -12.89
C GLU A 134 -30.75 -42.38 -13.24
N ASP A 135 -31.60 -42.07 -12.26
CA ASP A 135 -33.04 -41.91 -12.48
C ASP A 135 -33.35 -40.69 -13.34
N PHE A 136 -32.68 -39.57 -13.07
CA PHE A 136 -32.83 -38.35 -13.87
C PHE A 136 -32.38 -38.57 -15.33
N ALA A 137 -31.22 -39.19 -15.52
CA ALA A 137 -30.66 -39.47 -16.83
C ALA A 137 -31.52 -40.46 -17.62
N ARG A 138 -32.02 -41.55 -17.00
CA ARG A 138 -32.95 -42.50 -17.65
C ARG A 138 -34.22 -41.82 -18.14
N ASN A 139 -34.84 -40.97 -17.31
CA ASN A 139 -36.08 -40.30 -17.66
C ASN A 139 -35.92 -39.28 -18.80
N ASN A 140 -34.71 -38.79 -19.03
CA ASN A 140 -34.39 -37.82 -20.06
C ASN A 140 -33.57 -38.40 -21.23
N GLU A 141 -33.40 -39.72 -21.27
CA GLU A 141 -32.61 -40.43 -22.31
C GLU A 141 -31.15 -39.92 -22.41
N TYR A 142 -30.55 -39.54 -21.27
CA TYR A 142 -29.15 -39.14 -21.19
C TYR A 142 -28.23 -40.33 -20.84
N PRO A 143 -26.94 -40.30 -21.26
CA PRO A 143 -25.97 -41.32 -20.86
C PRO A 143 -25.84 -41.37 -19.33
N LEU A 144 -25.76 -42.58 -18.76
CA LEU A 144 -25.61 -42.76 -17.32
C LEU A 144 -24.16 -42.57 -16.90
N THR A 145 -23.24 -43.02 -17.75
CA THR A 145 -21.81 -43.00 -17.49
C THR A 145 -21.03 -42.27 -18.58
N LYS A 146 -19.80 -41.91 -18.26
CA LYS A 146 -18.87 -41.33 -19.22
C LYS A 146 -18.58 -42.28 -20.39
N ASP A 147 -18.48 -43.58 -20.12
CA ASP A 147 -18.21 -44.57 -21.16
C ASP A 147 -19.37 -44.72 -22.13
N GLU A 148 -20.62 -44.77 -21.62
CA GLU A 148 -21.82 -44.74 -22.46
C GLU A 148 -21.90 -43.45 -23.31
N SER A 149 -21.43 -42.33 -22.76
CA SER A 149 -21.46 -41.05 -23.47
C SER A 149 -20.55 -41.01 -24.70
N LEU A 150 -19.48 -41.82 -24.75
CA LEU A 150 -18.56 -41.93 -25.89
C LEU A 150 -19.25 -42.51 -27.13
N GLU A 151 -20.15 -43.46 -26.92
CA GLU A 151 -20.88 -44.14 -28.01
C GLU A 151 -22.24 -43.48 -28.31
N SER A 152 -22.70 -42.59 -27.42
CA SER A 152 -23.95 -41.85 -27.58
C SER A 152 -23.83 -40.65 -28.51
N GLN A 153 -24.97 -40.19 -29.07
CA GLN A 153 -25.06 -38.93 -29.82
C GLN A 153 -24.91 -37.68 -28.94
N VAL A 154 -25.00 -37.82 -27.61
CA VAL A 154 -24.87 -36.72 -26.65
C VAL A 154 -23.41 -36.28 -26.54
N GLY A 155 -22.48 -37.23 -26.52
CA GLY A 155 -21.05 -36.99 -26.38
C GLY A 155 -20.62 -36.63 -24.96
N VAL A 156 -19.33 -36.82 -24.68
CA VAL A 156 -18.72 -36.68 -23.35
C VAL A 156 -18.91 -35.28 -22.75
N GLU A 157 -18.69 -34.23 -23.55
CA GLU A 157 -18.73 -32.84 -23.06
C GLU A 157 -20.14 -32.45 -22.55
N LYS A 158 -21.19 -32.93 -23.23
CA LYS A 158 -22.57 -32.68 -22.81
C LYS A 158 -22.94 -33.54 -21.60
N PHE A 159 -22.52 -34.81 -21.58
CA PHE A 159 -22.68 -35.66 -20.39
C PHE A 159 -22.06 -35.00 -19.15
N GLU A 160 -20.79 -34.59 -19.23
CA GLU A 160 -20.09 -33.95 -18.11
C GLU A 160 -20.77 -32.65 -17.69
N SER A 161 -21.29 -31.87 -18.64
CA SER A 161 -21.99 -30.62 -18.34
C SER A 161 -23.30 -30.86 -17.57
N LEU A 162 -24.12 -31.83 -17.98
CA LEU A 162 -25.37 -32.20 -17.28
C LEU A 162 -25.09 -32.83 -15.92
N TYR A 163 -24.15 -33.78 -15.88
CA TYR A 163 -23.76 -34.46 -14.65
C TYR A 163 -23.22 -33.46 -13.62
N ASN A 164 -22.31 -32.58 -14.03
CA ASN A 164 -21.77 -31.56 -13.15
C ASN A 164 -22.84 -30.58 -12.68
N ALA A 165 -23.80 -30.18 -13.52
CA ALA A 165 -24.92 -29.34 -13.11
C ALA A 165 -25.76 -30.03 -12.02
N PHE A 166 -26.10 -31.30 -12.24
CA PHE A 166 -26.90 -32.11 -11.31
C PHE A 166 -26.19 -32.32 -9.98
N GLU A 167 -24.90 -32.66 -9.98
CA GLU A 167 -24.17 -32.91 -8.74
C GLU A 167 -23.78 -31.61 -8.00
N SER A 168 -23.50 -30.53 -8.74
CA SER A 168 -23.16 -29.24 -8.14
C SER A 168 -24.30 -28.65 -7.30
N SER A 169 -25.56 -28.98 -7.60
CA SER A 169 -26.69 -28.50 -6.81
C SER A 169 -26.71 -28.98 -5.36
N LYS A 170 -25.96 -30.05 -5.05
CA LYS A 170 -25.76 -30.62 -3.71
C LYS A 170 -24.48 -30.12 -3.05
N ALA A 171 -23.60 -29.48 -3.82
CA ALA A 171 -22.31 -29.04 -3.34
C ALA A 171 -22.44 -27.91 -2.31
N LYS A 172 -21.43 -27.80 -1.43
CA LYS A 172 -21.28 -26.66 -0.55
C LYS A 172 -21.08 -25.39 -1.37
N ARG A 173 -21.69 -24.29 -0.93
CA ARG A 173 -21.49 -22.99 -1.56
C ARG A 173 -20.05 -22.51 -1.36
N LYS A 174 -19.54 -21.75 -2.32
CA LYS A 174 -18.21 -21.14 -2.27
C LYS A 174 -18.35 -19.65 -1.91
N TRP A 175 -17.58 -19.19 -0.92
CA TRP A 175 -17.63 -17.79 -0.45
C TRP A 175 -17.44 -16.77 -1.58
N SER A 176 -16.47 -16.98 -2.47
CA SER A 176 -16.19 -16.05 -3.57
C SER A 176 -17.37 -15.88 -4.55
N LEU A 177 -18.13 -16.96 -4.81
CA LEU A 177 -19.31 -16.91 -5.67
C LEU A 177 -20.45 -16.18 -4.96
N TYR A 178 -20.71 -16.51 -3.70
CA TYR A 178 -21.69 -15.84 -2.87
C TYR A 178 -21.40 -14.34 -2.75
N GLY A 179 -20.15 -14.00 -2.43
CA GLY A 179 -19.69 -12.63 -2.29
C GLY A 179 -19.83 -11.83 -3.58
N THR A 180 -19.51 -12.43 -4.74
CA THR A 180 -19.72 -11.81 -6.05
C THR A 180 -21.20 -11.49 -6.31
N LEU A 181 -22.11 -12.43 -6.03
CA LEU A 181 -23.55 -12.23 -6.23
C LEU A 181 -24.19 -11.30 -5.21
N SER A 182 -23.63 -11.21 -4.00
CA SER A 182 -24.13 -10.33 -2.95
C SER A 182 -24.01 -8.84 -3.29
N GLY A 183 -23.13 -8.48 -4.24
CA GLY A 183 -22.80 -7.10 -4.59
C GLY A 183 -22.06 -6.33 -3.48
N LYS A 184 -21.69 -6.99 -2.36
CA LYS A 184 -20.98 -6.35 -1.26
C LYS A 184 -19.51 -6.15 -1.61
N LYS A 185 -19.05 -4.91 -1.47
CA LYS A 185 -17.66 -4.52 -1.77
C LYS A 185 -16.68 -5.36 -0.94
N GLY A 186 -15.71 -5.98 -1.61
CA GLY A 186 -14.65 -6.77 -0.99
C GLY A 186 -15.02 -8.22 -0.67
N TRP A 187 -16.28 -8.65 -0.86
CA TRP A 187 -16.70 -10.02 -0.57
C TRP A 187 -16.34 -11.03 -1.66
N SER A 188 -15.99 -10.56 -2.86
CA SER A 188 -15.54 -11.41 -3.96
C SER A 188 -14.14 -12.00 -3.73
N ASP A 189 -13.39 -11.51 -2.74
CA ASP A 189 -12.12 -12.11 -2.32
C ASP A 189 -12.38 -13.49 -1.71
N SER A 190 -11.76 -14.52 -2.26
CA SER A 190 -11.92 -15.90 -1.78
C SER A 190 -11.35 -16.11 -0.38
N GLU A 191 -10.31 -15.37 -0.03
CA GLU A 191 -9.60 -15.52 1.24
C GLU A 191 -9.32 -14.15 1.85
N PRO A 192 -10.36 -13.46 2.36
CA PRO A 192 -10.15 -12.21 3.09
C PRO A 192 -9.17 -12.46 4.24
N LYS A 193 -8.21 -11.55 4.43
CA LYS A 193 -7.23 -11.64 5.53
C LYS A 193 -7.79 -10.98 6.79
N TYR A 194 -7.69 -11.68 7.92
CA TYR A 194 -7.88 -11.08 9.24
C TYR A 194 -6.65 -10.26 9.65
N HIS A 195 -6.89 -9.06 10.16
CA HIS A 195 -5.89 -8.16 10.71
C HIS A 195 -6.10 -8.01 12.22
N ASN A 196 -5.14 -8.43 13.03
CA ASN A 196 -5.28 -8.29 14.48
C ASN A 196 -5.06 -6.83 14.93
N SER A 197 -5.37 -6.55 16.19
CA SER A 197 -5.29 -5.19 16.74
C SER A 197 -3.87 -4.63 16.79
N SER A 198 -2.84 -5.47 16.90
CA SER A 198 -1.46 -4.98 16.88
C SER A 198 -1.00 -4.60 15.47
N GLU A 199 -1.42 -5.35 14.44
CA GLU A 199 -1.26 -4.99 13.04
C GLU A 199 -1.97 -3.66 12.74
N ILE A 200 -3.23 -3.50 13.17
CA ILE A 200 -4.00 -2.26 13.00
C ILE A 200 -3.32 -1.08 13.71
N LEU A 201 -2.90 -1.27 14.96
CA LEU A 201 -2.19 -0.24 15.72
C LEU A 201 -0.87 0.15 15.04
N ALA A 202 -0.15 -0.80 14.45
CA ALA A 202 1.08 -0.51 13.70
C ALA A 202 0.81 0.43 12.52
N GLN A 203 -0.30 0.26 11.79
CA GLN A 203 -0.68 1.20 10.72
C GLN A 203 -0.89 2.62 11.26
N ILE A 204 -1.58 2.75 12.40
CA ILE A 204 -1.82 4.03 13.06
C ILE A 204 -0.51 4.67 13.53
N ILE A 205 0.40 3.89 14.12
CA ILE A 205 1.71 4.37 14.57
C ILE A 205 2.55 4.86 13.37
N ILE A 206 2.64 4.06 12.30
CA ILE A 206 3.38 4.44 11.08
C ILE A 206 2.79 5.71 10.48
N GLY A 207 1.46 5.77 10.36
CA GLY A 207 0.75 6.97 9.87
C GLY A 207 1.08 8.21 10.71
N SER A 208 1.09 8.08 12.03
CA SER A 208 1.43 9.16 12.97
C SER A 208 2.88 9.64 12.78
N ILE A 209 3.84 8.73 12.65
CA ILE A 209 5.26 9.06 12.43
C ILE A 209 5.45 9.82 11.11
N LEU A 210 4.77 9.39 10.04
CA LEU A 210 4.82 10.05 8.74
C LEU A 210 4.24 11.47 8.80
N LEU A 211 3.10 11.67 9.48
CA LEU A 211 2.49 12.99 9.63
C LEU A 211 3.32 13.93 10.52
N LEU A 212 3.92 13.42 11.60
CA LEU A 212 4.85 14.19 12.42
C LEU A 212 6.09 14.59 11.62
N SER A 213 6.59 13.70 10.77
CA SER A 213 7.69 14.00 9.86
C SER A 213 7.30 15.04 8.80
N ALA A 214 6.08 14.98 8.28
CA ALA A 214 5.54 16.00 7.37
C ALA A 214 5.47 17.37 8.06
N LEU A 215 4.95 17.42 9.29
CA LEU A 215 4.91 18.64 10.09
C LEU A 215 6.32 19.19 10.34
N TYR A 216 7.28 18.32 10.66
CA TYR A 216 8.68 18.71 10.82
C TYR A 216 9.26 19.34 9.55
N VAL A 217 9.05 18.71 8.39
CA VAL A 217 9.47 19.25 7.08
C VAL A 217 8.82 20.60 6.81
N LEU A 218 7.53 20.76 7.10
CA LEU A 218 6.81 22.03 6.94
C LEU A 218 7.42 23.12 7.83
N VAL A 219 7.65 22.84 9.12
CA VAL A 219 8.29 23.76 10.07
C VAL A 219 9.68 24.17 9.58
N LEU A 220 10.50 23.21 9.14
CA LEU A 220 11.81 23.51 8.55
C LEU A 220 11.70 24.41 7.32
N THR A 221 10.71 24.18 6.46
CA THR A 221 10.49 24.97 5.25
C THR A 221 10.16 26.42 5.60
N LEU A 222 9.30 26.63 6.60
CA LEU A 222 8.92 27.96 7.07
C LEU A 222 10.11 28.68 7.72
N ILE A 223 10.89 28.00 8.55
CA ILE A 223 12.10 28.57 9.17
C ILE A 223 13.13 28.96 8.10
N ASN A 224 13.30 28.15 7.05
CA ASN A 224 14.29 28.41 6.01
C ASN A 224 13.86 29.49 5.00
N ARG A 225 12.58 29.87 4.96
CA ARG A 225 12.08 30.92 4.05
C ARG A 225 12.73 32.29 4.27
N GLY A 226 13.16 32.60 5.49
CA GLY A 226 13.82 33.86 5.85
C GLY A 226 15.34 33.78 5.93
N ARG A 227 15.96 32.64 5.60
CA ARG A 227 17.41 32.45 5.74
C ARG A 227 18.17 32.96 4.51
N SER A 228 19.35 33.49 4.76
CA SER A 228 20.35 33.84 3.74
C SER A 228 21.74 33.64 4.32
N ILE A 229 22.71 33.42 3.44
CA ILE A 229 24.13 33.54 3.77
C ILE A 229 24.70 34.70 2.96
N GLY A 230 25.81 35.27 3.40
CA GLY A 230 26.44 36.36 2.67
C GLY A 230 27.93 36.46 2.93
N SER A 231 28.63 37.24 2.12
CA SER A 231 30.05 37.50 2.29
C SER A 231 30.36 38.93 1.86
N ASP A 232 31.20 39.60 2.66
CA ASP A 232 31.82 40.87 2.30
C ASP A 232 33.27 40.63 1.84
N GLU A 233 34.15 41.63 1.91
CA GLU A 233 35.55 41.52 1.49
C GLU A 233 36.44 40.79 2.50
N VAL A 234 36.03 40.69 3.78
CA VAL A 234 36.89 40.20 4.87
C VAL A 234 36.24 39.07 5.68
N SER A 235 34.95 38.83 5.47
CA SER A 235 34.16 37.95 6.29
C SER A 235 33.05 37.22 5.54
N PHE A 236 32.63 36.12 6.14
CA PHE A 236 31.51 35.30 5.75
C PHE A 236 30.43 35.33 6.85
N THR A 237 29.19 35.64 6.48
CA THR A 237 28.02 35.59 7.35
C THR A 237 27.22 34.30 7.11
N THR A 238 27.14 33.48 8.15
CA THR A 238 26.39 32.21 8.16
C THR A 238 24.88 32.43 8.19
N GLU A 239 24.10 31.36 8.02
CA GLU A 239 22.64 31.43 8.03
C GLU A 239 22.03 31.81 9.38
N LYS A 240 22.82 31.75 10.45
CA LYS A 240 22.43 32.17 11.80
C LYS A 240 22.80 33.62 12.10
N GLY A 241 23.37 34.34 11.13
CA GLY A 241 23.86 35.70 11.31
C GLY A 241 25.22 35.79 12.00
N LEU A 242 25.92 34.65 12.20
CA LEU A 242 27.30 34.67 12.72
C LEU A 242 28.24 35.14 11.61
N VAL A 243 29.05 36.14 11.92
CA VAL A 243 30.11 36.68 11.05
C VAL A 243 31.43 35.98 11.38
N ILE A 244 32.12 35.48 10.35
CA ILE A 244 33.38 34.73 10.43
C ILE A 244 34.40 35.46 9.57
N ASP A 245 35.41 36.05 10.20
CA ASP A 245 36.55 36.68 9.50
C ASP A 245 37.37 35.59 8.80
N PHE A 246 37.76 35.81 7.56
CA PHE A 246 38.57 34.87 6.77
C PHE A 246 39.87 34.49 7.46
N LYS A 247 40.47 35.38 8.26
CA LYS A 247 41.70 35.12 9.03
C LYS A 247 41.54 34.04 10.09
N THR A 248 40.31 33.79 10.54
CA THR A 248 40.03 32.76 11.55
C THR A 248 39.86 31.37 10.95
N ILE A 249 39.74 31.28 9.62
CA ILE A 249 39.55 30.03 8.89
C ILE A 249 40.88 29.30 8.78
N ASN A 250 40.93 28.06 9.26
CA ASN A 250 42.14 27.25 9.25
C ASN A 250 42.08 26.08 8.27
N LYS A 251 40.88 25.63 7.89
CA LYS A 251 40.69 24.50 6.98
C LYS A 251 39.39 24.61 6.18
N ILE A 252 39.46 24.23 4.90
CA ILE A 252 38.29 24.10 4.01
C ILE A 252 38.27 22.69 3.42
N ASP A 253 37.13 22.01 3.52
CA ASP A 253 36.91 20.67 2.94
C ASP A 253 35.82 20.73 1.87
N THR A 254 36.19 20.55 0.61
CA THR A 254 35.32 20.62 -0.57
C THR A 254 35.11 19.26 -1.23
N ARG A 255 35.53 18.14 -0.61
CA ARG A 255 35.43 16.79 -1.22
C ARG A 255 34.01 16.40 -1.63
N LYS A 256 32.99 16.96 -0.96
CA LYS A 256 31.57 16.72 -1.27
C LYS A 256 30.96 17.77 -2.20
N TRP A 257 31.71 18.78 -2.63
CA TRP A 257 31.19 19.89 -3.43
C TRP A 257 30.67 19.41 -4.77
N ASN A 258 31.49 18.76 -5.59
CA ASN A 258 31.11 18.34 -6.94
C ASN A 258 29.93 17.35 -6.97
N LYS A 259 29.75 16.53 -5.92
CA LYS A 259 28.68 15.51 -5.86
C LYS A 259 27.43 15.97 -5.11
N LYS A 260 27.57 16.83 -4.11
CA LYS A 260 26.49 17.18 -3.16
C LYS A 260 26.32 18.69 -2.93
N GLY A 261 27.16 19.53 -3.53
CA GLY A 261 27.15 20.98 -3.31
C GLY A 261 27.51 21.39 -1.88
N LEU A 262 28.29 20.57 -1.15
CA LEU A 262 28.61 20.80 0.26
C LEU A 262 30.11 21.07 0.46
N ALA A 263 30.42 22.21 1.07
CA ALA A 263 31.75 22.54 1.56
C ALA A 263 31.69 22.81 3.07
N TYR A 264 32.72 22.36 3.79
CA TYR A 264 32.86 22.59 5.23
C TYR A 264 33.98 23.59 5.48
N VAL A 265 33.67 24.64 6.23
CA VAL A 265 34.63 25.68 6.63
C VAL A 265 34.89 25.56 8.12
N PHE A 266 36.14 25.32 8.49
CA PHE A 266 36.59 25.20 9.87
C PHE A 266 37.29 26.49 10.30
N TYR A 267 36.89 27.02 11.44
CA TYR A 267 37.37 28.31 11.94
C TYR A 267 37.52 28.27 13.46
N VAL A 268 38.31 29.19 14.00
CA VAL A 268 38.40 29.43 15.45
C VAL A 268 37.36 30.48 15.83
N ASN A 269 36.45 30.14 16.73
CA ASN A 269 35.43 31.09 17.18
C ASN A 269 36.00 32.13 18.17
N GLU A 270 35.18 33.11 18.56
CA GLU A 270 35.56 34.17 19.51
C GLU A 270 36.06 33.65 20.86
N LYS A 271 35.71 32.41 21.24
CA LYS A 271 36.16 31.75 22.48
C LYS A 271 37.46 30.95 22.31
N GLY A 272 38.10 31.05 21.14
CA GLY A 272 39.29 30.28 20.82
C GLY A 272 39.03 28.80 20.53
N LEU A 273 37.77 28.38 20.35
CA LEU A 273 37.41 26.97 20.14
C LEU A 273 37.23 26.64 18.65
N PRO A 274 37.70 25.45 18.21
CA PRO A 274 37.49 24.99 16.84
C PRO A 274 35.99 24.80 16.58
N SER A 275 35.50 25.43 15.51
CA SER A 275 34.11 25.43 15.09
C SER A 275 34.01 25.13 13.59
N LYS A 276 32.82 24.73 13.13
CA LYS A 276 32.57 24.36 11.74
C LYS A 276 31.26 24.95 11.24
N THR A 277 31.29 25.49 10.02
CA THR A 277 30.10 25.90 9.27
C THR A 277 30.04 25.21 7.91
N VAL A 278 28.88 25.25 7.25
CA VAL A 278 28.60 24.57 5.98
C VAL A 278 28.18 25.59 4.94
N ILE A 279 28.78 25.52 3.77
CA ILE A 279 28.32 26.19 2.55
C ILE A 279 27.59 25.12 1.73
N ASP A 280 26.32 25.38 1.42
CA ASP A 280 25.42 24.42 0.79
C ASP A 280 24.77 25.04 -0.45
N ASP A 281 25.30 24.69 -1.62
CA ASP A 281 24.82 25.14 -2.92
C ASP A 281 23.48 24.50 -3.31
N LEU A 282 23.18 23.31 -2.78
CA LEU A 282 21.84 22.75 -2.93
C LEU A 282 20.81 23.57 -2.16
N LYS A 283 21.18 24.31 -1.11
CA LYS A 283 20.24 25.11 -0.32
C LYS A 283 20.22 26.58 -0.74
N TYR A 284 21.36 27.20 -0.97
CA TYR A 284 21.48 28.63 -1.26
C TYR A 284 21.92 28.86 -2.69
N LYS A 285 21.23 29.73 -3.42
CA LYS A 285 21.58 30.07 -4.79
C LYS A 285 22.79 31.02 -4.81
N GLY A 286 23.84 30.68 -5.53
CA GLY A 286 25.08 31.48 -5.64
C GLY A 286 26.10 31.17 -4.54
N ALA A 287 25.98 30.02 -3.87
CA ALA A 287 26.87 29.66 -2.76
C ALA A 287 28.31 29.33 -3.24
N ASP A 288 28.46 29.00 -4.52
CA ASP A 288 29.72 28.90 -5.25
C ASP A 288 30.51 30.20 -5.21
N GLU A 289 29.87 31.36 -5.46
CA GLU A 289 30.54 32.67 -5.42
C GLU A 289 31.13 32.96 -4.03
N ILE A 290 30.42 32.60 -2.96
CA ILE A 290 30.93 32.73 -1.58
C ILE A 290 32.09 31.78 -1.33
N LEU A 291 32.00 30.52 -1.81
CA LEU A 291 33.08 29.55 -1.63
C LEU A 291 34.34 30.00 -2.37
N GLU A 292 34.22 30.48 -3.60
CA GLU A 292 35.34 31.01 -4.38
C GLU A 292 35.98 32.22 -3.70
N ARG A 293 35.17 33.15 -3.18
CA ARG A 293 35.70 34.29 -2.42
C ARG A 293 36.49 33.85 -1.19
N ILE A 294 35.95 32.92 -0.41
CA ILE A 294 36.66 32.37 0.76
C ILE A 294 37.96 31.70 0.32
N LYS A 295 37.97 30.92 -0.77
CA LYS A 295 39.19 30.28 -1.29
C LYS A 295 40.26 31.29 -1.70
N ASN A 296 39.88 32.41 -2.31
CA ASN A 296 40.81 33.44 -2.77
C ASN A 296 41.54 34.15 -1.61
N GLU A 297 40.84 34.32 -0.48
CA GLU A 297 41.39 34.95 0.73
C GLU A 297 42.00 33.94 1.72
N PHE A 298 41.95 32.65 1.41
CA PHE A 298 42.34 31.58 2.32
C PHE A 298 43.82 31.18 2.18
N THR A 299 44.53 31.18 3.31
CA THR A 299 45.95 30.81 3.37
C THR A 299 46.24 29.53 4.17
N GLY A 300 45.21 28.76 4.52
CA GLY A 300 45.32 27.56 5.37
C GLY A 300 45.33 26.23 4.60
N GLU A 301 44.92 25.14 5.26
CA GLU A 301 44.84 23.80 4.65
C GLU A 301 43.58 23.64 3.77
N LEU A 302 43.78 23.47 2.46
CA LEU A 302 42.71 23.19 1.50
C LEU A 302 42.65 21.67 1.22
N VAL A 303 41.52 21.04 1.51
CA VAL A 303 41.29 19.60 1.26
C VAL A 303 40.34 19.44 0.08
N GLU A 304 40.91 19.04 -1.06
CA GLU A 304 40.22 18.79 -2.33
C GLU A 304 40.31 17.31 -2.74
N ASN A 305 39.33 16.83 -3.50
CA ASN A 305 39.48 15.56 -4.20
C ASN A 305 40.26 15.83 -5.49
N ILE A 306 41.41 15.17 -5.66
CA ILE A 306 42.09 15.11 -6.94
C ILE A 306 41.21 14.24 -7.85
N PRO A 307 40.80 14.69 -9.05
CA PRO A 307 40.15 13.81 -10.01
C PRO A 307 41.13 12.68 -10.35
N ASP A 308 40.67 11.42 -10.34
CA ASP A 308 41.44 10.33 -10.95
C ASP A 308 41.74 10.75 -12.39
N VAL A 309 42.99 11.10 -12.65
CA VAL A 309 43.50 11.20 -14.01
C VAL A 309 43.38 9.79 -14.55
N LEU A 310 42.39 9.57 -15.42
CA LEU A 310 42.29 8.35 -16.19
C LEU A 310 43.64 8.17 -16.87
N THR A 311 44.42 7.21 -16.39
CA THR A 311 45.51 6.61 -17.14
C THR A 311 44.84 5.96 -18.34
N GLU A 312 44.83 6.68 -19.47
CA GLU A 312 44.63 6.08 -20.79
C GLU A 312 45.83 5.15 -21.03
N ASP A 313 45.63 3.86 -20.75
CA ASP A 313 46.42 2.75 -21.28
C ASP A 313 45.50 1.84 -22.11
#